data_AF-A0A1I0IA17-F1
#
_entry.id   AF-A0A1I0IA17-F1
#
_cell.length_a   1.000
_cell.length_b   1.000
_cell.length_c   1.000
_cell.angle_alpha   90.00
_cell.angle_beta   90.00
_cell.angle_gamma   90.00
#
_symmetry.space_group_name_H-M   'P 1'
#
loop_
_entity.id
_entity.type
_entity.pdbx_description
1 polymer ?
#
loop_
_entity_poly.entity_id
_entity_poly.type
_entity_poly.pdbx_seq_one_letter_code
_entity_poly.pdbx_strand_id
1 'polypeptide(L)'
;MKRRWKILIAFLLLALAGFGSQIYIRNMSIRSGSEVSDITIERQLQVMLDSYEWGCPPSGNIHRMFTVTDLDQNGRLELIISRLEGSGQYTYSDYYEVNKELDDLMPCEWLGRTFESEADIMVSSVPVYYDSNNKMYYYIFHDRIPDGIHYASENKRAISLTNGKLSERILAYKNTYDEDISDSFATITCEDADGNEIDEQAYDRLEETIFADFHKREACFSWFDLNDMNRGNLSDNEIADILREAYEGFSVQ
;
A
#
# COMPACT_ATOMS: atom_id res chain seq x y z
N MET A 1 -11.46 -67.13 21.54
CA MET A 1 -12.59 -66.26 21.12
C MET A 1 -12.19 -65.56 19.83
N LYS A 2 -12.86 -65.90 18.70
CA LYS A 2 -13.07 -65.20 17.40
C LYS A 2 -12.01 -64.18 16.88
N ARG A 3 -11.59 -64.09 15.61
CA ARG A 3 -11.72 -64.88 14.35
C ARG A 3 -10.95 -64.09 13.25
N ARG A 4 -10.08 -64.78 12.46
CA ARG A 4 -9.89 -64.71 10.96
C ARG A 4 -9.49 -63.38 10.27
N TRP A 5 -8.76 -63.30 9.15
CA TRP A 5 -8.02 -64.21 8.24
C TRP A 5 -7.14 -63.35 7.28
N LYS A 6 -6.22 -64.02 6.58
CA LYS A 6 -5.24 -63.56 5.57
C LYS A 6 -5.86 -62.89 4.33
N ILE A 7 -5.07 -62.11 3.57
CA ILE A 7 -4.90 -62.21 2.09
C ILE A 7 -3.69 -61.35 1.62
N LEU A 8 -2.88 -61.95 0.74
CA LEU A 8 -1.80 -61.37 -0.08
C LEU A 8 -2.32 -60.29 -1.04
N ILE A 9 -1.53 -59.25 -1.32
CA ILE A 9 -1.50 -58.66 -2.67
C ILE A 9 -0.04 -58.53 -3.12
N ALA A 10 0.29 -59.29 -4.16
CA ALA A 10 1.48 -59.15 -4.97
C ALA A 10 1.31 -57.96 -5.91
N PHE A 11 2.37 -57.19 -6.17
CA PHE A 11 2.46 -56.41 -7.41
C PHE A 11 3.62 -56.93 -8.25
N LEU A 12 3.20 -57.62 -9.31
CA LEU A 12 4.00 -58.11 -10.42
C LEU A 12 4.45 -56.90 -11.26
N LEU A 13 5.72 -56.91 -11.66
CA LEU A 13 6.26 -56.05 -12.71
C LEU A 13 5.51 -56.28 -14.03
N LEU A 14 5.04 -55.20 -14.65
CA LEU A 14 4.73 -55.17 -16.08
C LEU A 14 5.48 -53.99 -16.69
N ALA A 15 6.67 -54.30 -17.22
CA ALA A 15 7.32 -53.48 -18.21
C ALA A 15 6.61 -53.72 -19.56
N LEU A 16 5.92 -52.71 -20.05
CA LEU A 16 5.61 -52.55 -21.47
C LEU A 16 6.05 -51.15 -21.87
N ALA A 17 6.99 -51.12 -22.81
CA ALA A 17 7.52 -49.91 -23.42
C ALA A 17 6.41 -49.20 -24.22
N GLY A 18 6.38 -47.86 -24.14
CA GLY A 18 5.54 -47.03 -25.00
C GLY A 18 5.44 -45.60 -24.47
N PHE A 19 6.23 -44.70 -25.07
CA PHE A 19 6.18 -43.24 -25.04
C PHE A 19 5.00 -42.56 -24.29
N GLY A 20 5.34 -41.66 -23.36
CA GLY A 20 4.40 -40.65 -22.85
C GLY A 20 4.79 -40.08 -21.49
N SER A 21 5.28 -38.84 -21.48
CA SER A 21 5.20 -37.85 -20.39
C SER A 21 5.69 -38.27 -18.99
N GLN A 22 6.87 -37.79 -18.59
CA GLN A 22 7.34 -37.85 -17.19
C GLN A 22 6.39 -37.08 -16.27
N ILE A 23 5.56 -37.83 -15.53
CA ILE A 23 4.86 -37.32 -14.35
C ILE A 23 5.89 -37.32 -13.21
N TYR A 24 6.40 -36.14 -12.87
CA TYR A 24 7.12 -35.89 -11.64
C TYR A 24 6.13 -36.00 -10.46
N ILE A 25 5.97 -37.20 -9.89
CA ILE A 25 5.46 -37.30 -8.52
C ILE A 25 6.65 -37.08 -7.59
N ARG A 26 6.89 -35.81 -7.25
CA ARG A 26 7.83 -35.44 -6.18
C ARG A 26 7.13 -35.74 -4.86
N ASN A 27 7.74 -36.60 -4.05
CA ASN A 27 7.33 -36.88 -2.67
C ASN A 27 7.00 -35.59 -1.93
N MET A 28 5.72 -35.42 -1.60
CA MET A 28 5.21 -34.32 -0.79
C MET A 28 5.54 -34.62 0.69
N SER A 29 6.83 -34.48 1.00
CA SER A 29 7.32 -34.27 2.35
C SER A 29 6.91 -32.85 2.74
N ILE A 30 6.17 -32.73 3.84
CA ILE A 30 5.77 -31.47 4.48
C ILE A 30 6.98 -30.51 4.50
N ARG A 31 6.87 -29.38 3.79
CA ARG A 31 7.89 -28.32 3.73
C ARG A 31 7.35 -27.03 4.33
N SER A 32 8.28 -26.28 4.90
CA SER A 32 8.11 -25.26 5.94
C SER A 32 7.20 -24.10 5.53
N GLY A 33 6.52 -23.51 6.52
CA GLY A 33 5.55 -22.42 6.33
C GLY A 33 6.08 -21.19 5.58
N SER A 34 7.39 -21.02 5.44
CA SER A 34 8.01 -19.99 4.60
C SER A 34 7.79 -20.23 3.10
N GLU A 35 7.91 -21.46 2.61
CA GLU A 35 7.75 -21.75 1.17
C GLU A 35 6.27 -21.59 0.76
N VAL A 36 5.33 -21.84 1.68
CA VAL A 36 3.89 -21.65 1.45
C VAL A 36 3.49 -20.16 1.52
N SER A 37 4.08 -19.38 2.43
CA SER A 37 3.87 -17.92 2.44
C SER A 37 4.43 -17.28 1.19
N ASP A 38 5.64 -17.67 0.76
CA ASP A 38 6.28 -17.14 -0.44
C ASP A 38 5.45 -17.45 -1.69
N ILE A 39 4.95 -18.69 -1.84
CA ILE A 39 4.02 -19.04 -2.95
C ILE A 39 2.74 -18.20 -2.93
N THR A 40 2.28 -17.80 -1.75
CA THR A 40 1.06 -16.97 -1.61
C THR A 40 1.34 -15.52 -2.00
N ILE A 41 2.49 -14.96 -1.61
CA ILE A 41 2.91 -13.62 -2.02
C ILE A 41 3.12 -13.56 -3.54
N GLU A 42 3.88 -14.50 -4.10
CA GLU A 42 4.12 -14.56 -5.56
C GLU A 42 2.82 -14.67 -6.34
N ARG A 43 1.84 -15.41 -5.82
CA ARG A 43 0.52 -15.49 -6.46
C ARG A 43 -0.20 -14.15 -6.43
N GLN A 44 -0.15 -13.40 -5.33
CA GLN A 44 -0.77 -12.09 -5.21
C GLN A 44 -0.13 -11.05 -6.14
N LEU A 45 1.20 -11.03 -6.22
CA LEU A 45 1.93 -10.17 -7.16
C LEU A 45 1.59 -10.51 -8.61
N GLN A 46 1.42 -11.80 -8.93
CA GLN A 46 0.96 -12.22 -10.26
C GLN A 46 -0.46 -11.71 -10.57
N VAL A 47 -1.38 -11.70 -9.59
CA VAL A 47 -2.72 -11.11 -9.78
C VAL A 47 -2.61 -9.62 -10.10
N MET A 48 -1.73 -8.87 -9.43
CA MET A 48 -1.50 -7.45 -9.73
C MET A 48 -0.96 -7.24 -11.14
N LEU A 49 0.00 -8.07 -11.55
CA LEU A 49 0.57 -8.06 -12.89
C LEU A 49 -0.50 -8.32 -13.97
N ASP A 50 -1.34 -9.34 -13.75
CA ASP A 50 -2.36 -9.77 -14.70
C ASP A 50 -3.56 -8.81 -14.79
N SER A 51 -3.95 -8.17 -13.67
CA SER A 51 -5.15 -7.34 -13.57
C SER A 51 -4.95 -5.85 -13.89
N TYR A 52 -3.75 -5.30 -13.68
CA TYR A 52 -3.48 -3.87 -13.90
C TYR A 52 -2.86 -3.59 -15.28
N GLU A 53 -3.22 -2.48 -15.90
CA GLU A 53 -2.67 -2.06 -17.20
C GLU A 53 -1.37 -1.24 -17.03
N TRP A 54 -0.23 -1.93 -17.04
CA TRP A 54 1.10 -1.32 -16.82
C TRP A 54 1.66 -0.53 -18.02
N GLY A 55 1.17 -0.79 -19.23
CA GLY A 55 1.76 -0.29 -20.47
C GLY A 55 1.28 1.09 -20.94
N CYS A 56 0.36 1.74 -20.22
CA CYS A 56 -0.22 3.01 -20.64
C CYS A 56 0.40 4.18 -19.87
N PRO A 57 1.43 4.87 -20.41
CA PRO A 57 1.96 6.06 -19.75
C PRO A 57 0.88 7.14 -19.72
N PRO A 58 0.77 7.90 -18.62
CA PRO A 58 -0.23 8.94 -18.54
C PRO A 58 0.05 10.02 -19.60
N SER A 59 -1.01 10.54 -20.23
CA SER A 59 -0.88 11.66 -21.15
C SER A 59 -0.69 12.98 -20.38
N GLY A 60 0.32 13.77 -20.73
CA GLY A 60 0.56 15.10 -20.13
C GLY A 60 1.60 15.09 -19.00
N ASN A 61 1.56 16.11 -18.14
CA ASN A 61 2.47 16.27 -17.00
C ASN A 61 1.89 15.62 -15.72
N ILE A 62 1.54 14.35 -15.79
CA ILE A 62 1.04 13.59 -14.64
C ILE A 62 2.21 12.75 -14.13
N HIS A 63 2.63 12.98 -12.89
CA HIS A 63 3.59 12.10 -12.23
C HIS A 63 2.81 10.98 -11.56
N ARG A 64 3.03 9.73 -11.97
CA ARG A 64 2.29 8.57 -11.45
C ARG A 64 3.26 7.58 -10.84
N MET A 65 3.04 7.22 -9.59
CA MET A 65 3.82 6.22 -8.89
C MET A 65 2.92 5.09 -8.39
N PHE A 66 3.53 3.94 -8.09
CA PHE A 66 2.85 2.87 -7.39
C PHE A 66 3.69 2.31 -6.24
N THR A 67 3.01 1.64 -5.33
CA THR A 67 3.63 0.81 -4.28
C THR A 67 2.73 -0.39 -3.99
N VAL A 68 3.29 -1.39 -3.30
CA VAL A 68 2.58 -2.60 -2.86
C VAL A 68 2.68 -2.69 -1.35
N THR A 69 1.54 -2.90 -0.67
CA THR A 69 1.43 -2.83 0.79
C THR A 69 0.62 -3.99 1.37
N ASP A 70 0.57 -4.04 2.69
CA ASP A 70 -0.43 -4.79 3.49
C ASP A 70 -0.90 -3.83 4.60
N LEU A 71 -1.60 -2.75 4.23
CA LEU A 71 -1.88 -1.60 5.11
C LEU A 71 -2.66 -2.00 6.36
N ASP A 72 -3.60 -2.94 6.24
CA ASP A 72 -4.39 -3.42 7.37
C ASP A 72 -3.81 -4.69 8.04
N GLN A 73 -2.66 -5.16 7.55
CA GLN A 73 -1.90 -6.31 8.07
C GLN A 73 -2.74 -7.60 8.07
N ASN A 74 -3.62 -7.76 7.07
CA ASN A 74 -4.48 -8.92 6.92
C ASN A 74 -3.84 -10.03 6.04
N GLY A 75 -2.70 -9.74 5.41
CA GLY A 75 -1.94 -10.66 4.58
C GLY A 75 -2.41 -10.75 3.12
N ARG A 76 -3.46 -10.00 2.74
CA ARG A 76 -3.80 -9.72 1.33
C ARG A 76 -3.18 -8.39 0.94
N LEU A 77 -2.43 -8.39 -0.15
CA LEU A 77 -1.68 -7.21 -0.57
C LEU A 77 -2.59 -6.18 -1.21
N GLU A 78 -2.29 -4.90 -0.97
CA GLU A 78 -2.84 -3.80 -1.75
C GLU A 78 -1.85 -3.28 -2.78
N LEU A 79 -2.39 -2.91 -3.93
CA LEU A 79 -1.73 -2.09 -4.95
C LEU A 79 -2.26 -0.66 -4.82
N ILE A 80 -1.37 0.28 -4.58
CA ILE A 80 -1.72 1.71 -4.50
C ILE A 80 -1.11 2.41 -5.71
N ILE A 81 -1.95 3.07 -6.50
CA ILE A 81 -1.52 3.91 -7.61
C ILE A 81 -1.80 5.36 -7.23
N SER A 82 -0.77 6.19 -7.14
CA SER A 82 -0.90 7.61 -6.81
C SER A 82 -0.45 8.48 -7.97
N ARG A 83 -1.06 9.64 -8.12
CA ARG A 83 -0.78 10.59 -9.20
C ARG A 83 -0.82 12.04 -8.70
N LEU A 84 0.16 12.84 -9.14
CA LEU A 84 0.14 14.30 -9.02
C LEU A 84 -0.41 14.89 -10.31
N GLU A 85 -1.46 15.71 -10.18
CA GLU A 85 -2.11 16.35 -11.32
C GLU A 85 -2.23 17.87 -11.18
N GLY A 86 -2.31 18.52 -12.33
CA GLY A 86 -2.49 19.97 -12.42
C GLY A 86 -1.25 20.79 -12.03
N SER A 87 -1.38 22.10 -12.12
CA SER A 87 -0.30 23.03 -11.72
C SER A 87 -0.13 23.13 -10.21
N GLY A 88 -1.17 22.77 -9.44
CA GLY A 88 -1.15 22.72 -7.98
C GLY A 88 -0.50 21.45 -7.41
N GLN A 89 -0.16 20.48 -8.28
CA GLN A 89 0.38 19.17 -7.88
C GLN A 89 -0.50 18.45 -6.85
N TYR A 90 -1.81 18.40 -7.10
CA TYR A 90 -2.74 17.72 -6.18
C TYR A 90 -2.59 16.22 -6.27
N THR A 91 -2.61 15.57 -5.11
CA THR A 91 -2.50 14.12 -5.00
C THR A 91 -3.85 13.45 -5.19
N TYR A 92 -3.88 12.41 -6.02
CA TYR A 92 -5.01 11.50 -6.18
C TYR A 92 -4.51 10.07 -6.15
N SER A 93 -5.21 9.18 -5.45
CA SER A 93 -4.80 7.80 -5.29
C SER A 93 -5.95 6.82 -5.53
N ASP A 94 -5.62 5.68 -6.12
CA ASP A 94 -6.49 4.53 -6.29
C ASP A 94 -5.90 3.35 -5.51
N TYR A 95 -6.74 2.70 -4.72
CA TYR A 95 -6.36 1.59 -3.84
C TYR A 95 -7.08 0.33 -4.30
N TYR A 96 -6.33 -0.76 -4.50
CA TYR A 96 -6.87 -2.06 -4.86
C TYR A 96 -6.34 -3.11 -3.89
N GLU A 97 -7.16 -4.08 -3.49
CA GLU A 97 -6.74 -5.22 -2.68
C GLU A 97 -6.92 -6.51 -3.49
N VAL A 98 -5.99 -7.46 -3.37
CA VAL A 98 -6.19 -8.80 -3.93
C VAL A 98 -7.37 -9.48 -3.23
N ASN A 99 -8.28 -10.07 -4.02
CA ASN A 99 -9.44 -10.76 -3.47
C ASN A 99 -9.07 -12.07 -2.74
N LYS A 100 -10.03 -12.67 -2.03
CA LYS A 100 -9.79 -13.89 -1.24
C LYS A 100 -9.51 -15.11 -2.12
N GLU A 101 -10.02 -15.08 -3.34
CA GLU A 101 -9.89 -16.12 -4.34
C GLU A 101 -8.52 -16.11 -5.04
N LEU A 102 -7.72 -15.04 -4.85
CA LEU A 102 -6.40 -14.84 -5.45
C LEU A 102 -6.43 -14.90 -6.99
N ASP A 103 -7.45 -14.26 -7.57
CA ASP A 103 -7.67 -14.22 -9.01
C ASP A 103 -8.06 -12.84 -9.56
N ASP A 104 -8.27 -11.82 -8.71
CA ASP A 104 -8.56 -10.46 -9.17
C ASP A 104 -8.16 -9.36 -8.15
N LEU A 105 -8.07 -8.12 -8.64
CA LEU A 105 -7.90 -6.90 -7.86
C LEU A 105 -9.24 -6.20 -7.64
N MET A 106 -9.63 -6.03 -6.37
CA MET A 106 -10.86 -5.34 -6.00
C MET A 106 -10.55 -3.91 -5.54
N PRO A 107 -11.25 -2.89 -6.08
CA PRO A 107 -11.08 -1.52 -5.61
C PRO A 107 -11.50 -1.41 -4.15
N CYS A 108 -10.68 -0.75 -3.34
CA CYS A 108 -11.04 -0.42 -1.97
C CYS A 108 -12.13 0.67 -1.98
N GLU A 109 -13.12 0.49 -1.12
CA GLU A 109 -14.22 1.43 -0.97
C GLU A 109 -13.75 2.65 -0.18
N TRP A 110 -13.88 3.84 -0.76
CA TRP A 110 -13.61 5.11 -0.08
C TRP A 110 -14.87 5.95 0.01
N LEU A 111 -15.66 5.68 1.07
CA LEU A 111 -16.89 6.42 1.35
C LEU A 111 -16.55 7.84 1.80
N GLY A 112 -17.16 8.84 1.16
CA GLY A 112 -16.98 10.24 1.55
C GLY A 112 -15.66 10.86 1.09
N ARG A 113 -15.04 10.36 0.01
CA ARG A 113 -13.95 11.04 -0.71
C ARG A 113 -14.43 12.41 -1.20
N THR A 114 -14.09 13.47 -0.47
CA THR A 114 -14.56 14.85 -0.74
C THR A 114 -13.45 15.87 -0.89
N PHE A 115 -12.18 15.46 -0.78
CA PHE A 115 -11.06 16.39 -0.79
C PHE A 115 -10.69 16.80 -2.22
N GLU A 116 -10.27 18.06 -2.39
CA GLU A 116 -9.75 18.56 -3.68
C GLU A 116 -8.34 18.02 -3.98
N SER A 117 -7.53 17.86 -2.93
CA SER A 117 -6.26 17.13 -2.88
C SER A 117 -6.31 16.10 -1.74
N GLU A 118 -5.80 14.91 -1.97
CA GLU A 118 -5.67 13.83 -0.98
C GLU A 118 -4.34 13.95 -0.24
N ALA A 119 -4.13 13.13 0.80
CA ALA A 119 -2.83 13.07 1.46
C ALA A 119 -1.69 12.81 0.45
N ASP A 120 -0.54 13.47 0.63
CA ASP A 120 0.67 13.23 -0.15
C ASP A 120 1.34 11.92 0.29
N ILE A 121 0.81 10.81 -0.21
CA ILE A 121 1.21 9.46 0.22
C ILE A 121 2.52 8.96 -0.41
N MET A 122 3.02 9.61 -1.46
CA MET A 122 4.24 9.23 -2.17
C MET A 122 5.51 9.63 -1.41
N VAL A 123 5.61 9.15 -0.17
CA VAL A 123 6.72 9.36 0.75
C VAL A 123 7.30 8.01 1.18
N SER A 124 8.58 7.98 1.51
CA SER A 124 9.29 6.74 1.85
C SER A 124 8.96 6.19 3.24
N SER A 125 8.48 7.03 4.15
CA SER A 125 8.17 6.61 5.52
C SER A 125 7.22 7.56 6.23
N VAL A 126 6.40 7.01 7.12
CA VAL A 126 5.48 7.78 7.98
C VAL A 126 5.35 7.17 9.37
N PRO A 127 5.02 7.99 10.40
CA PRO A 127 4.61 7.44 11.68
C PRO A 127 3.25 6.74 11.53
N VAL A 128 3.11 5.62 12.24
CA VAL A 128 1.89 4.82 12.30
C VAL A 128 1.48 4.62 13.74
N TYR A 129 0.18 4.71 14.00
CA TYR A 129 -0.37 4.46 15.32
C TYR A 129 -1.31 3.26 15.26
N TYR A 130 -0.96 2.18 15.96
CA TYR A 130 -1.76 0.96 15.99
C TYR A 130 -2.72 0.95 17.19
N ASP A 131 -4.01 0.95 16.88
CA ASP A 131 -5.10 0.73 17.84
C ASP A 131 -5.31 -0.76 18.05
N SER A 132 -4.84 -1.28 19.18
CA SER A 132 -4.97 -2.70 19.53
C SER A 132 -6.41 -3.12 19.85
N ASN A 133 -7.28 -2.20 20.23
CA ASN A 133 -8.68 -2.50 20.57
C ASN A 133 -9.49 -2.79 19.31
N ASN A 134 -9.30 -1.96 18.28
CA ASN A 134 -10.01 -2.09 17.00
C ASN A 134 -9.19 -2.82 15.92
N LYS A 135 -7.91 -3.10 16.18
CA LYS A 135 -6.95 -3.68 15.23
C LYS A 135 -6.81 -2.84 13.96
N MET A 136 -6.66 -1.53 14.13
CA MET A 136 -6.55 -0.57 13.03
C MET A 136 -5.19 0.13 13.07
N TYR A 137 -4.63 0.36 11.89
CA TYR A 137 -3.39 1.13 11.70
C TYR A 137 -3.75 2.51 11.14
N TYR A 138 -3.28 3.57 11.82
CA TYR A 138 -3.43 4.95 11.38
C TYR A 138 -2.10 5.48 10.89
N TYR A 139 -1.96 5.60 9.57
CA TYR A 139 -0.79 6.13 8.88
C TYR A 139 -0.92 7.64 8.78
N ILE A 140 0.10 8.37 9.24
CA ILE A 140 0.03 9.84 9.29
C ILE A 140 0.80 10.44 8.13
N PHE A 141 0.06 11.06 7.23
CA PHE A 141 0.60 11.77 6.09
C PHE A 141 0.39 13.27 6.23
N HIS A 142 1.09 14.02 5.40
CA HIS A 142 0.84 15.44 5.19
C HIS A 142 0.22 15.62 3.80
N ASP A 143 -0.49 16.71 3.57
CA ASP A 143 -0.79 17.21 2.23
C ASP A 143 -0.45 18.68 2.18
N ARG A 144 0.40 19.06 1.23
CA ARG A 144 0.91 20.41 1.08
C ARG A 144 0.43 20.99 -0.25
N ILE A 145 -0.42 22.01 -0.13
CA ILE A 145 -0.99 22.72 -1.26
C ILE A 145 -0.37 24.13 -1.34
N PRO A 146 0.58 24.36 -2.27
CA PRO A 146 1.07 25.71 -2.54
C PRO A 146 0.01 26.53 -3.29
N ASP A 147 -0.22 27.77 -2.85
CA ASP A 147 -1.06 28.74 -3.56
C ASP A 147 -0.22 29.97 -3.92
N GLY A 148 0.31 29.95 -5.15
CA GLY A 148 1.25 30.97 -5.62
C GLY A 148 2.60 30.93 -4.89
N ILE A 149 3.27 32.07 -4.82
CA ILE A 149 4.62 32.19 -4.22
C ILE A 149 4.58 32.62 -2.74
N HIS A 150 3.41 33.06 -2.25
CA HIS A 150 3.25 33.73 -0.96
C HIS A 150 2.45 32.91 0.05
N TYR A 151 1.75 31.85 -0.38
CA TYR A 151 0.90 31.07 0.49
C TYR A 151 1.12 29.58 0.29
N ALA A 152 1.09 28.84 1.38
CA ALA A 152 0.97 27.39 1.35
C ALA A 152 0.08 26.93 2.49
N SER A 153 -0.85 26.03 2.17
CA SER A 153 -1.60 25.28 3.16
C SER A 153 -0.97 23.90 3.31
N GLU A 154 -0.79 23.48 4.55
CA GLU A 154 -0.42 22.12 4.90
C GLU A 154 -1.48 21.56 5.84
N ASN A 155 -1.76 20.28 5.73
CA ASN A 155 -2.60 19.60 6.69
C ASN A 155 -2.00 18.23 7.05
N LYS A 156 -2.24 17.78 8.27
CA LYS A 156 -1.92 16.43 8.74
C LYS A 156 -3.14 15.55 8.57
N ARG A 157 -2.96 14.35 8.02
CA ARG A 157 -4.05 13.41 7.75
C ARG A 157 -3.72 12.03 8.28
N ALA A 158 -4.71 11.39 8.91
CA ALA A 158 -4.64 9.98 9.27
C ALA A 158 -5.40 9.15 8.23
N ILE A 159 -4.70 8.20 7.61
CA ILE A 159 -5.29 7.20 6.70
C ILE A 159 -5.31 5.84 7.41
N SER A 160 -6.40 5.10 7.24
CA SER A 160 -6.52 3.71 7.66
C SER A 160 -7.28 2.89 6.63
N LEU A 161 -6.89 1.63 6.46
CA LEU A 161 -7.63 0.64 5.69
C LEU A 161 -8.14 -0.45 6.64
N THR A 162 -9.37 -0.91 6.43
CA THR A 162 -9.89 -2.08 7.15
C THR A 162 -10.97 -2.77 6.32
N ASN A 163 -10.79 -4.06 6.04
CA ASN A 163 -11.75 -4.86 5.24
C ASN A 163 -12.07 -4.22 3.88
N GLY A 164 -11.04 -3.73 3.18
CA GLY A 164 -11.19 -3.06 1.89
C GLY A 164 -11.90 -1.70 1.95
N LYS A 165 -12.02 -1.07 3.13
CA LYS A 165 -12.61 0.26 3.28
C LYS A 165 -11.56 1.27 3.75
N LEU A 166 -11.33 2.31 2.95
CA LEU A 166 -10.42 3.39 3.27
C LEU A 166 -11.14 4.45 4.11
N SER A 167 -10.44 4.98 5.10
CA SER A 167 -10.84 6.17 5.85
C SER A 167 -9.68 7.15 5.88
N GLU A 168 -9.98 8.42 5.62
CA GLU A 168 -9.05 9.52 5.72
C GLU A 168 -9.66 10.62 6.60
N ARG A 169 -8.88 11.13 7.55
CA ARG A 169 -9.30 12.18 8.49
C ARG A 169 -8.22 13.25 8.61
N ILE A 170 -8.59 14.51 8.40
CA ILE A 170 -7.73 15.65 8.71
C ILE A 170 -7.61 15.80 10.24
N LEU A 171 -6.41 16.03 10.72
CA LEU A 171 -6.09 16.19 12.14
C LEU A 171 -5.87 17.67 12.50
N ALA A 172 -5.20 18.41 11.63
CA ALA A 172 -4.93 19.84 11.79
C ALA A 172 -4.46 20.47 10.47
N TYR A 173 -4.43 21.80 10.47
CA TYR A 173 -3.95 22.66 9.40
C TYR A 173 -2.79 23.51 9.89
N LYS A 174 -1.84 23.78 9.00
CA LYS A 174 -0.77 24.76 9.16
C LYS A 174 -0.69 25.59 7.89
N ASN A 175 -0.99 26.88 8.00
CA ASN A 175 -0.93 27.80 6.87
C ASN A 175 0.28 28.71 7.03
N THR A 176 1.03 28.90 5.95
CA THR A 176 2.18 29.81 5.89
C THR A 176 1.88 30.91 4.89
N TYR A 177 2.05 32.17 5.32
CA TYR A 177 1.88 33.35 4.49
C TYR A 177 3.12 34.24 4.54
N ASP A 178 3.69 34.55 3.38
CA ASP A 178 4.86 35.42 3.21
C ASP A 178 4.44 36.71 2.48
N GLU A 179 4.36 37.82 3.21
CA GLU A 179 3.81 39.08 2.71
C GLU A 179 4.71 39.80 1.70
N ASP A 180 6.05 39.65 1.76
CA ASP A 180 7.01 40.14 0.75
C ASP A 180 8.47 39.99 1.21
N ILE A 181 9.39 39.91 0.23
CA ILE A 181 10.85 39.66 0.27
C ILE A 181 11.68 40.65 1.15
N SER A 182 11.06 41.60 1.84
CA SER A 182 11.76 42.56 2.71
C SER A 182 11.63 42.22 4.19
N ASP A 183 12.52 41.34 4.68
CA ASP A 183 12.82 41.13 6.12
C ASP A 183 11.61 40.81 7.04
N SER A 184 10.45 40.44 6.50
CA SER A 184 9.31 39.98 7.29
C SER A 184 9.41 38.47 7.50
N PHE A 185 9.23 38.03 8.75
CA PHE A 185 9.09 36.60 9.05
C PHE A 185 7.74 36.13 8.52
N ALA A 186 7.70 34.96 7.86
CA ALA A 186 6.45 34.36 7.42
C ALA A 186 5.46 34.26 8.60
N THR A 187 4.20 34.62 8.36
CA THR A 187 3.12 34.40 9.31
C THR A 187 2.71 32.95 9.24
N ILE A 188 2.70 32.27 10.38
CA ILE A 188 2.26 30.89 10.52
C ILE A 188 1.00 30.87 11.39
N THR A 189 -0.05 30.22 10.89
CA THR A 189 -1.23 29.89 11.70
C THR A 189 -1.43 28.39 11.73
N CYS A 190 -1.86 27.88 12.88
CA CYS A 190 -2.20 26.47 13.06
C CYS A 190 -3.60 26.34 13.65
N GLU A 191 -4.35 25.38 13.14
CA GLU A 191 -5.72 25.08 13.58
C GLU A 191 -5.90 23.57 13.72
N ASP A 192 -6.67 23.13 14.72
CA ASP A 192 -7.11 21.73 14.79
C ASP A 192 -8.17 21.42 13.73
N ALA A 193 -8.60 20.15 13.63
CA ALA A 193 -9.60 19.71 12.66
C ALA A 193 -10.98 20.39 12.82
N ASP A 194 -11.27 20.97 13.99
CA ASP A 194 -12.52 21.67 14.30
C ASP A 194 -12.42 23.18 14.03
N GLY A 195 -11.25 23.68 13.61
CA GLY A 195 -10.98 25.08 13.32
C GLY A 195 -10.62 25.93 14.55
N ASN A 196 -10.24 25.30 15.67
CA ASN A 196 -9.73 26.04 16.82
C ASN A 196 -8.25 26.34 16.63
N GLU A 197 -7.85 27.57 16.94
CA GLU A 197 -6.45 27.99 16.92
C GLU A 197 -5.61 27.17 17.92
N ILE A 198 -4.48 26.66 17.43
CA ILE A 198 -3.46 25.97 18.23
C ILE A 198 -2.09 26.59 17.93
N ASP A 199 -1.15 26.47 18.85
CA ASP A 199 0.23 26.89 18.57
C ASP A 199 0.99 25.85 17.72
N GLU A 200 2.11 26.27 17.12
CA GLU A 200 2.94 25.37 16.29
C GLU A 200 3.45 24.15 17.05
N GLN A 201 3.70 24.28 18.36
CA GLN A 201 4.19 23.16 19.17
C GLN A 201 3.10 22.11 19.39
N ALA A 202 1.85 22.53 19.53
CA ALA A 202 0.69 21.66 19.58
C ALA A 202 0.44 20.98 18.22
N TYR A 203 0.59 21.71 17.10
CA TYR A 203 0.55 21.12 15.77
C TYR A 203 1.63 20.05 15.58
N ASP A 204 2.88 20.33 15.96
CA ASP A 204 4.01 19.42 15.78
C ASP A 204 3.87 18.12 16.60
N ARG A 205 3.24 18.17 17.78
CA ARG A 205 3.02 17.00 18.65
C ARG A 205 1.59 16.45 18.62
N LEU A 206 0.81 16.86 17.62
CA LEU A 206 -0.62 16.57 17.59
C LEU A 206 -0.92 15.07 17.57
N GLU A 207 -0.17 14.29 16.79
CA GLU A 207 -0.39 12.86 16.68
C GLU A 207 -0.15 12.14 18.02
N GLU A 208 0.86 12.59 18.77
CA GLU A 208 1.18 12.03 20.09
C GLU A 208 0.06 12.30 21.11
N THR A 209 -0.73 13.36 20.88
CA THR A 209 -1.88 13.71 21.71
C THR A 209 -3.12 12.93 21.30
N ILE A 210 -3.44 12.89 20.00
CA ILE A 210 -4.63 12.21 19.46
C ILE A 210 -4.53 10.69 19.64
N PHE A 211 -3.34 10.13 19.47
CA PHE A 211 -3.08 8.69 19.47
C PHE A 211 -2.26 8.24 20.69
N ALA A 212 -2.36 8.97 21.81
CA ALA A 212 -1.57 8.72 23.02
C ALA A 212 -1.68 7.29 23.56
N ASP A 213 -2.85 6.66 23.41
CA ASP A 213 -3.12 5.29 23.88
C ASP A 213 -2.77 4.22 22.85
N PHE A 214 -2.25 4.60 21.67
CA PHE A 214 -1.94 3.67 20.58
C PHE A 214 -0.45 3.34 20.55
N HIS A 215 -0.11 2.22 19.92
CA HIS A 215 1.28 1.82 19.74
C HIS A 215 1.88 2.58 18.55
N LYS A 216 2.77 3.54 18.83
CA LYS A 216 3.55 4.23 17.81
C LYS A 216 4.53 3.28 17.14
N ARG A 217 4.56 3.32 15.82
CA ARG A 217 5.35 2.53 14.87
C ARG A 217 5.83 3.42 13.74
N GLU A 218 6.68 2.87 12.88
CA GLU A 218 7.07 3.51 11.61
C GLU A 218 6.68 2.59 10.46
N ALA A 219 6.06 3.15 9.42
CA ALA A 219 5.89 2.45 8.15
C ALA A 219 6.88 2.96 7.13
N CYS A 220 7.43 2.05 6.34
CA CYS A 220 8.26 2.35 5.19
C CYS A 220 7.55 1.90 3.91
N PHE A 221 7.78 2.61 2.81
CA PHE A 221 7.23 2.32 1.50
C PHE A 221 8.33 2.38 0.44
N SER A 222 8.22 1.51 -0.56
CA SER A 222 8.99 1.62 -1.80
C SER A 222 8.06 2.03 -2.93
N TRP A 223 8.18 3.30 -3.34
CA TRP A 223 7.42 3.87 -4.45
C TRP A 223 8.23 3.80 -5.75
N PHE A 224 7.58 3.39 -6.82
CA PHE A 224 8.17 3.27 -8.16
C PHE A 224 7.46 4.19 -9.14
N ASP A 225 8.22 4.97 -9.89
CA ASP A 225 7.70 5.89 -10.90
C ASP A 225 7.30 5.12 -12.17
N LEU A 226 6.00 5.09 -12.46
CA LEU A 226 5.47 4.47 -13.67
C LEU A 226 5.90 5.24 -14.94
N ASN A 227 6.34 6.48 -14.81
CA ASN A 227 6.84 7.29 -15.92
C ASN A 227 8.31 6.99 -16.26
N ASP A 228 9.10 6.53 -15.28
CA ASP A 228 10.52 6.19 -15.46
C ASP A 228 10.72 4.75 -15.98
N MET A 229 9.67 3.93 -15.92
CA MET A 229 9.63 2.60 -16.52
C MET A 229 9.66 2.67 -18.06
N ASN A 230 10.85 2.95 -18.62
CA ASN A 230 11.21 2.95 -20.05
C ASN A 230 10.04 2.81 -21.02
N ARG A 231 9.25 3.90 -21.13
CA ARG A 231 8.19 4.16 -22.13
C ARG A 231 7.62 2.89 -22.79
N GLY A 232 6.86 2.11 -22.04
CA GLY A 232 5.97 1.06 -22.56
C GLY A 232 6.61 -0.26 -22.99
N ASN A 233 7.87 -0.54 -22.62
CA ASN A 233 8.60 -1.74 -23.08
C ASN A 233 9.07 -2.68 -21.96
N LEU A 234 8.64 -2.50 -20.71
CA LEU A 234 8.95 -3.50 -19.69
C LEU A 234 8.24 -4.81 -20.02
N SER A 235 9.00 -5.91 -19.94
CA SER A 235 8.43 -7.25 -19.98
C SER A 235 7.69 -7.56 -18.68
N ASP A 236 6.75 -8.50 -18.74
CA ASP A 236 6.02 -9.01 -17.58
C ASP A 236 6.96 -9.41 -16.42
N ASN A 237 8.12 -9.98 -16.73
CA ASN A 237 9.12 -10.35 -15.72
C ASN A 237 9.74 -9.13 -15.02
N GLU A 238 10.02 -8.05 -15.77
CA GLU A 238 10.57 -6.82 -15.17
C GLU A 238 9.53 -6.15 -14.27
N ILE A 239 8.26 -6.13 -14.68
CA ILE A 239 7.18 -5.60 -13.84
C ILE A 239 6.99 -6.48 -12.58
N ALA A 240 7.05 -7.81 -12.73
CA ALA A 240 6.98 -8.74 -11.59
C ALA A 240 8.10 -8.49 -10.58
N ASP A 241 9.34 -8.26 -11.05
CA ASP A 241 10.47 -7.97 -10.18
C ASP A 241 10.26 -6.63 -9.44
N ILE A 242 9.80 -5.57 -10.13
CA ILE A 242 9.51 -4.26 -9.50
C ILE A 242 8.36 -4.37 -8.49
N LEU A 243 7.29 -5.13 -8.80
CA LEU A 243 6.20 -5.42 -7.86
C LEU A 243 6.71 -6.10 -6.58
N ARG A 244 7.64 -7.06 -6.72
CA ARG A 244 8.28 -7.71 -5.58
C ARG A 244 9.13 -6.71 -4.78
N GLU A 245 9.94 -5.89 -5.44
CA GLU A 245 10.74 -4.87 -4.76
C GLU A 245 9.87 -3.85 -4.00
N ALA A 246 8.71 -3.47 -4.56
CA ALA A 246 7.73 -2.61 -3.90
C ALA A 246 7.18 -3.25 -2.62
N TYR A 247 6.79 -4.52 -2.70
CA TYR A 247 6.32 -5.29 -1.55
C TYR A 247 7.40 -5.47 -0.47
N GLU A 248 8.61 -5.86 -0.85
CA GLU A 248 9.73 -6.07 0.08
C GLU A 248 10.16 -4.77 0.77
N GLY A 249 9.92 -3.63 0.13
CA GLY A 249 10.15 -2.31 0.70
C GLY A 249 9.10 -1.86 1.71
N PHE A 250 7.91 -2.49 1.71
CA PHE A 250 6.87 -2.16 2.67
C PHE A 250 7.12 -2.87 4.01
N SER A 251 7.08 -2.10 5.10
CA SER A 251 7.09 -2.67 6.44
C SER A 251 6.42 -1.74 7.44
N VAL A 252 5.93 -2.31 8.55
CA VAL A 252 5.45 -1.57 9.71
C VAL A 252 6.21 -2.09 10.94
N GLN A 253 7.01 -1.22 11.58
CA GLN A 253 7.96 -1.58 12.64
C GLN A 253 7.56 -0.94 13.97
#